data_AF-A0A9P8SNV2-F1
#
_entry.id   AF-A0A9P8SNV2-F1
#
_cell.length_a   1.000
_cell.length_b   1.000
_cell.length_c   1.000
_cell.angle_alpha   90.00
_cell.angle_beta   90.00
_cell.angle_gamma   90.00
#
_symmetry.space_group_name_H-M   'P 1'
#
loop_
_entity.id
_entity.type
_entity.pdbx_description
1 polymer ?
#
loop_
_entity_poly.entity_id
_entity_poly.type
_entity_poly.pdbx_seq_one_letter_code
_entity_poly.pdbx_strand_id
1 'polypeptide(L)'
;MAIPRIFTSTAQFADYHCNFLSETIQQPVQEPSLNQTKMELFALDSLLKEIPKCIDFKEPSPSFVLAHPDLRCGNILVDDDFHILAIIDWEFSGTIPLQLFTPPPWIMGHDPDTLLSYTGVPRRDIFPEFRTPHMEMRNSSGTCTQLC
;
A
#
# COMPACT_ATOMS: atom_id res chain seq x y z
N MET A 1 3.64 25.52 11.64
CA MET A 1 3.18 24.13 11.83
C MET A 1 1.95 23.94 10.95
N ALA A 2 1.95 22.96 10.05
CA ALA A 2 0.76 22.64 9.26
C ALA A 2 -0.30 22.05 10.20
N ILE A 3 -1.56 22.45 10.02
CA ILE A 3 -2.68 21.88 10.78
C ILE A 3 -2.91 20.46 10.24
N PRO A 4 -2.87 19.41 11.09
CA PRO A 4 -3.15 18.05 10.63
C PRO A 4 -4.60 17.96 10.13
N ARG A 5 -4.77 17.45 8.92
CA ARG A 5 -6.10 17.24 8.33
C ARG A 5 -6.69 15.95 8.91
N ILE A 6 -7.89 16.04 9.46
CA ILE A 6 -8.60 14.90 10.05
C ILE A 6 -9.68 14.46 9.07
N PHE A 7 -9.69 13.17 8.75
CA PHE A 7 -10.72 12.54 7.92
C PHE A 7 -11.69 11.75 8.79
N THR A 8 -12.98 11.89 8.53
CA THR A 8 -14.01 11.14 9.28
C THR A 8 -14.70 10.08 8.43
N SER A 9 -14.35 9.95 7.15
CA SER A 9 -14.88 8.93 6.25
C SER A 9 -13.88 8.49 5.18
N THR A 10 -14.05 7.27 4.67
CA THR A 10 -13.27 6.75 3.54
C THR A 10 -13.43 7.64 2.29
N ALA A 11 -14.64 8.17 2.06
CA ALA A 11 -14.90 9.08 0.93
C ALA A 11 -14.07 10.36 1.03
N GLN A 12 -14.05 11.03 2.20
CA GLN A 12 -13.26 12.25 2.39
C GLN A 12 -11.76 12.00 2.20
N PHE A 13 -11.27 10.86 2.69
CA PHE A 13 -9.88 10.44 2.52
C PHE A 13 -9.58 10.23 1.02
N ALA A 14 -10.37 9.40 0.34
CA ALA A 14 -10.19 9.09 -1.08
C ALA A 14 -10.26 10.35 -1.96
N ASP A 15 -11.27 11.19 -1.78
CA ASP A 15 -11.44 12.43 -2.54
C ASP A 15 -10.25 13.37 -2.36
N TYR A 16 -9.76 13.53 -1.12
CA TYR A 16 -8.60 14.34 -0.85
C TYR A 16 -7.35 13.84 -1.58
N HIS A 17 -7.05 12.55 -1.46
CA HIS A 17 -5.86 11.95 -2.07
C HIS A 17 -5.94 11.95 -3.59
N CYS A 18 -7.12 11.71 -4.19
CA CYS A 18 -7.34 11.83 -5.63
C CYS A 18 -7.12 13.26 -6.13
N ASN A 19 -7.63 14.26 -5.41
CA ASN A 19 -7.43 15.67 -5.76
C ASN A 19 -5.95 16.05 -5.65
N PHE A 20 -5.28 15.64 -4.56
CA PHE A 20 -3.85 15.89 -4.37
C PHE A 20 -2.99 15.29 -5.48
N LEU A 21 -3.26 14.04 -5.88
CA LEU A 21 -2.56 13.39 -6.99
C LEU A 21 -2.81 14.11 -8.32
N SER A 22 -4.06 14.53 -8.57
CA SER A 22 -4.43 15.28 -9.77
C SER A 22 -3.71 16.63 -9.84
N GLU A 23 -3.62 17.35 -8.71
CA GLU A 23 -2.87 18.61 -8.61
C GLU A 23 -1.37 18.39 -8.81
N THR A 24 -0.82 17.31 -8.24
CA THR A 24 0.61 16.96 -8.34
C THR A 24 1.02 16.71 -9.79
N ILE A 25 0.24 15.93 -10.54
CA ILE A 25 0.52 15.62 -11.96
C ILE A 25 0.44 16.87 -12.85
N GLN A 26 -0.33 17.89 -12.45
CA GLN A 26 -0.41 19.16 -13.17
C GLN A 26 0.77 20.10 -12.88
N GLN A 27 1.62 19.81 -11.89
CA GLN A 27 2.75 20.66 -11.56
C GLN A 27 3.83 20.60 -12.65
N PRO A 28 4.48 21.73 -13.00
CA PRO A 28 5.56 21.73 -13.98
C PRO A 28 6.77 20.94 -13.46
N VAL A 29 7.13 19.87 -14.16
CA VAL A 29 8.37 19.11 -13.91
C VAL A 29 9.46 19.61 -14.87
N GLN A 30 10.71 19.69 -14.42
CA GLN A 30 11.83 19.99 -15.32
C GLN A 30 12.08 18.78 -16.23
N GLU A 31 11.93 18.98 -17.54
CA GLU A 31 12.13 17.97 -18.59
C GLU A 31 11.35 16.65 -18.40
N PRO A 32 10.00 16.68 -18.47
CA PRO A 32 9.21 15.47 -18.34
C PRO A 32 9.42 14.58 -19.57
N SER A 33 9.78 13.31 -19.34
CA SER A 33 9.77 12.34 -20.42
C SER A 33 8.33 12.04 -20.84
N LEU A 34 8.07 11.98 -22.15
CA LEU A 34 6.73 11.68 -22.67
C LEU A 34 6.16 10.37 -22.11
N ASN A 35 7.02 9.38 -21.88
CA ASN A 35 6.62 8.09 -21.31
C ASN A 35 6.21 8.21 -19.84
N GLN A 36 6.94 9.00 -19.04
CA GLN A 36 6.59 9.27 -17.65
C GLN A 36 5.21 9.94 -17.56
N THR A 37 5.00 11.01 -18.33
CA THR A 37 3.71 11.72 -18.33
C THR A 37 2.56 10.82 -18.77
N LYS A 38 2.76 9.99 -19.81
CA LYS A 38 1.74 9.01 -20.24
C LYS A 38 1.43 8.01 -19.16
N MET A 39 2.44 7.50 -18.46
CA MET A 39 2.28 6.52 -17.39
C MET A 39 1.54 7.12 -16.19
N GLU A 40 1.89 8.34 -15.76
CA GLU A 40 1.22 9.04 -14.66
C GLU A 40 -0.26 9.32 -14.97
N LEU A 41 -0.55 9.82 -16.17
CA LEU A 41 -1.93 10.06 -16.61
C LEU A 41 -2.73 8.75 -16.68
N PHE A 42 -2.13 7.69 -17.22
CA PHE A 42 -2.77 6.37 -17.27
C PHE A 42 -3.03 5.82 -15.86
N ALA A 43 -2.06 5.95 -14.95
CA ALA A 43 -2.19 5.50 -13.57
C ALA A 43 -3.30 6.26 -12.83
N LEU A 44 -3.35 7.59 -12.97
CA LEU A 44 -4.40 8.42 -12.36
C LEU A 44 -5.79 8.06 -12.91
N ASP A 45 -5.94 7.96 -14.24
CA ASP A 45 -7.20 7.59 -14.88
C ASP A 45 -7.67 6.19 -14.45
N SER A 46 -6.75 5.23 -14.36
CA SER A 46 -7.04 3.88 -13.88
C SER A 46 -7.50 3.90 -12.41
N LEU A 47 -6.79 4.64 -11.55
CA LEU A 47 -7.12 4.75 -10.13
C LEU A 47 -8.51 5.34 -9.92
N LEU A 48 -8.83 6.45 -10.61
CA LEU A 48 -10.13 7.12 -10.51
C LEU A 48 -11.30 6.22 -10.97
N LYS A 49 -11.05 5.28 -11.89
CA LYS A 49 -12.06 4.31 -12.36
C LYS A 49 -12.25 3.12 -11.41
N GLU A 50 -11.19 2.67 -10.75
CA GLU A 50 -11.23 1.49 -9.89
C GLU A 50 -11.65 1.82 -8.45
N ILE A 51 -11.26 2.97 -7.90
CA ILE A 51 -11.60 3.39 -6.53
C ILE A 51 -13.09 3.23 -6.20
N PRO A 52 -14.04 3.69 -7.05
CA PRO A 52 -15.47 3.55 -6.74
C PRO A 52 -15.99 2.11 -6.78
N LYS A 53 -15.26 1.18 -7.40
CA LYS A 53 -15.61 -0.24 -7.46
C LYS A 53 -15.10 -1.02 -6.25
N CYS A 54 -13.97 -0.58 -5.70
CA CYS A 54 -13.29 -1.27 -4.60
C CYS A 54 -13.74 -0.78 -3.22
N ILE A 55 -14.34 0.40 -3.13
CA ILE A 55 -14.69 1.03 -1.84
C ILE A 55 -16.21 1.13 -1.69
N ASP A 56 -16.75 0.54 -0.61
CA ASP A 56 -18.09 0.86 -0.16
C ASP A 56 -18.08 2.15 0.68
N PHE A 57 -18.42 3.27 0.03
CA PHE A 57 -18.50 4.59 0.68
C PHE A 57 -19.66 4.73 1.68
N LYS A 58 -20.51 3.72 1.85
CA LYS A 58 -21.68 3.75 2.75
C LYS A 58 -21.43 3.11 4.12
N GLU A 59 -20.19 2.74 4.45
CA GLU A 59 -19.93 2.12 5.75
C GLU A 59 -20.34 3.03 6.93
N PRO A 60 -21.14 2.50 7.89
CA PRO A 60 -21.70 3.29 8.98
C PRO A 60 -20.66 3.74 10.02
N SER A 61 -19.50 3.08 10.06
CA SER A 61 -18.40 3.40 10.98
C SER A 61 -17.05 3.04 10.33
N PRO A 62 -16.38 3.97 9.64
CA PRO A 62 -15.11 3.70 9.01
C PRO A 62 -14.05 3.42 10.08
N SER A 63 -13.42 2.25 10.02
CA SER A 63 -12.26 1.92 10.85
C SER A 63 -11.01 2.51 10.19
N PHE A 64 -10.19 3.23 10.96
CA PHE A 64 -8.89 3.72 10.52
C PHE A 64 -7.78 2.93 11.19
N VAL A 65 -6.76 2.57 10.42
CA VAL A 65 -5.58 1.85 10.90
C VAL A 65 -4.32 2.66 10.63
N LEU A 66 -3.31 2.50 11.48
CA LEU A 66 -1.98 3.04 11.23
C LEU A 66 -1.31 2.21 10.12
N ALA A 67 -0.93 2.86 9.03
CA ALA A 67 -0.22 2.22 7.93
C ALA A 67 1.21 2.74 7.84
N HIS A 68 2.13 1.79 7.62
CA HIS A 68 3.51 2.06 7.26
C HIS A 68 3.63 1.94 5.73
N PRO A 69 3.74 3.05 4.97
CA PRO A 69 3.68 3.00 3.52
C PRO A 69 4.87 2.27 2.89
N ASP A 70 5.97 2.14 3.64
CA ASP A 70 7.20 1.53 3.16
C ASP A 70 7.66 0.32 3.98
N LEU A 71 6.76 -0.63 4.23
CA LEU A 71 7.05 -1.80 5.07
C LEU A 71 7.83 -2.88 4.29
N ARG A 72 8.97 -2.52 3.73
CA ARG A 72 9.95 -3.41 3.07
C ARG A 72 10.78 -4.15 4.11
N CYS A 73 11.41 -5.27 3.73
CA CYS A 73 12.25 -6.06 4.64
C CYS A 73 13.35 -5.23 5.32
N GLY A 74 13.91 -4.22 4.63
CA GLY A 74 14.92 -3.31 5.20
C GLY A 74 14.43 -2.48 6.39
N ASN A 75 13.11 -2.31 6.54
CA ASN A 75 12.49 -1.56 7.63
C ASN A 75 11.95 -2.48 8.74
N ILE A 76 12.29 -3.77 8.71
CA ILE A 76 11.90 -4.77 9.70
C ILE A 76 13.18 -5.34 10.33
N LEU A 77 13.37 -5.09 11.62
CA LEU A 77 14.45 -5.68 12.39
C LEU A 77 14.00 -7.04 12.94
N VAL A 78 14.81 -8.07 12.74
CA VAL A 78 14.56 -9.44 13.21
C VAL A 78 15.75 -9.98 13.99
N ASP A 79 15.52 -10.97 14.86
CA ASP A 79 16.59 -11.76 15.48
C ASP A 79 17.04 -12.94 14.60
N ASP A 80 17.98 -13.74 15.11
CA ASP A 80 18.52 -14.92 14.42
C ASP A 80 17.47 -16.02 14.18
N ASP A 81 16.36 -15.99 14.93
CA ASP A 81 15.23 -16.92 14.83
C ASP A 81 14.05 -16.33 14.02
N PHE A 82 14.25 -15.19 13.34
CA PHE A 82 13.26 -14.44 12.56
C PHE A 82 12.07 -13.87 13.35
N HIS A 83 12.19 -13.68 14.67
CA HIS A 83 11.19 -12.92 15.40
C HIS A 83 11.33 -11.42 15.10
N ILE A 84 10.20 -10.75 14.83
CA ILE A 84 10.17 -9.30 14.61
C ILE A 84 10.53 -8.58 15.92
N LEU A 85 11.64 -7.87 15.91
CA LEU A 85 12.12 -7.06 17.03
C LEU A 85 11.56 -5.63 16.96
N ALA A 86 11.55 -5.03 15.77
CA ALA A 86 11.07 -3.67 15.58
C ALA A 86 10.71 -3.37 14.12
N ILE A 87 9.84 -2.39 13.94
CA ILE A 87 9.61 -1.70 12.67
C ILE A 87 10.21 -0.31 12.78
N ILE A 88 11.01 0.10 11.79
CA ILE A 88 11.69 1.41 11.75
C ILE A 88 11.19 2.24 10.57
N ASP A 89 11.69 3.47 10.43
CA ASP A 89 11.43 4.36 9.28
C ASP A 89 9.98 4.85 9.12
N TRP A 90 9.39 5.31 10.23
CA TRP A 90 8.00 5.75 10.32
C TRP A 90 7.70 7.15 9.73
N GLU A 91 8.64 7.78 9.02
CA GLU A 91 8.57 9.22 8.68
C GLU A 91 7.39 9.61 7.76
N PHE A 92 6.85 8.64 7.02
CA PHE A 92 5.67 8.81 6.16
C PHE A 92 4.43 8.06 6.65
N SER A 93 4.47 7.52 7.86
CA SER A 93 3.34 6.77 8.42
C SER A 93 2.11 7.66 8.64
N GLY A 94 0.93 7.05 8.51
CA GLY A 94 -0.33 7.77 8.63
C GLY A 94 -1.52 6.85 8.87
N THR A 95 -2.63 7.43 9.31
CA THR A 95 -3.88 6.69 9.47
C THR A 95 -4.64 6.62 8.14
N ILE A 96 -4.99 5.42 7.71
CA ILE A 96 -5.77 5.18 6.48
C ILE A 96 -7.06 4.42 6.79
N PRO A 97 -8.11 4.55 5.97
CA PRO A 97 -9.28 3.68 6.07
C PRO A 97 -8.88 2.20 5.92
N LEU A 98 -9.38 1.33 6.79
CA LEU A 98 -9.05 -0.10 6.79
C LEU A 98 -9.36 -0.78 5.45
N GLN A 99 -10.45 -0.38 4.79
CA GLN A 99 -10.83 -0.88 3.46
C GLN A 99 -9.80 -0.54 2.36
N LEU A 100 -8.94 0.46 2.60
CA LEU A 100 -7.87 0.88 1.70
C LEU A 100 -6.50 0.31 2.11
N PHE A 101 -6.44 -0.44 3.20
CA PHE A 101 -5.19 -1.05 3.62
C PHE A 101 -4.78 -2.16 2.65
N THR A 102 -3.59 -2.02 2.09
CA THR A 102 -2.95 -3.04 1.27
C THR A 102 -1.75 -3.62 2.02
N PRO A 103 -1.65 -4.95 2.16
CA PRO A 103 -0.45 -5.56 2.70
C PRO A 103 0.80 -5.20 1.87
N PRO A 104 2.01 -5.28 2.45
CA PRO A 104 3.24 -5.08 1.71
C PRO A 104 3.32 -5.95 0.45
N PRO A 105 3.64 -5.40 -0.73
CA PRO A 105 3.63 -6.13 -1.99
C PRO A 105 4.50 -7.40 -2.01
N TRP A 106 5.59 -7.43 -1.25
CA TRP A 106 6.46 -8.60 -1.14
C TRP A 106 5.80 -9.78 -0.41
N ILE A 107 4.92 -9.51 0.57
CA ILE A 107 4.11 -10.55 1.24
C ILE A 107 3.13 -11.17 0.24
N MET A 108 2.55 -10.34 -0.64
CA MET A 108 1.60 -10.78 -1.66
C MET A 108 2.25 -11.34 -2.93
N GLY A 109 3.59 -11.35 -3.03
CA GLY A 109 4.31 -11.82 -4.23
C GLY A 109 4.15 -10.91 -5.46
N HIS A 110 3.79 -9.65 -5.24
CA HIS A 110 3.58 -8.61 -6.25
C HIS A 110 4.80 -7.69 -6.45
N ASP A 111 5.88 -7.88 -5.69
CA ASP A 111 7.13 -7.12 -5.86
C ASP A 111 8.37 -8.03 -6.05
N PRO A 112 8.53 -8.59 -7.26
CA PRO A 112 9.62 -9.50 -7.57
C PRO A 112 10.99 -8.81 -7.70
N ASP A 113 11.03 -7.51 -8.00
CA ASP A 113 12.27 -6.79 -8.24
C ASP A 113 12.95 -6.34 -6.93
N THR A 114 12.15 -5.92 -5.94
CA THR A 114 12.68 -5.71 -4.58
C THR A 114 13.15 -7.03 -3.99
N LEU A 115 12.37 -8.11 -4.12
CA LEU A 115 12.81 -9.40 -3.57
C LEU A 115 14.06 -9.95 -4.28
N LEU A 116 14.17 -9.80 -5.61
CA LEU A 116 15.37 -10.18 -6.37
C LEU A 116 16.60 -9.36 -5.98
N SER A 117 16.46 -8.04 -5.79
CA SER A 117 17.58 -7.16 -5.42
C SER A 117 18.11 -7.42 -4.00
N TYR A 118 17.24 -7.80 -3.06
CA TYR A 118 17.65 -8.10 -1.68
C TYR A 118 18.09 -9.56 -1.47
N THR A 119 17.51 -10.52 -2.18
CA THR A 119 17.80 -11.96 -1.97
C THR A 119 18.72 -12.56 -3.01
N GLY A 120 18.84 -11.95 -4.19
CA GLY A 120 19.50 -12.54 -5.36
C GLY A 120 18.74 -13.72 -5.97
N VAL A 121 17.53 -14.02 -5.50
CA VAL A 121 16.74 -15.21 -5.89
C VAL A 121 15.64 -14.83 -6.89
N PRO A 122 15.50 -15.56 -8.01
CA PRO A 122 14.42 -15.34 -8.98
C PRO A 122 13.02 -15.53 -8.36
N ARG A 123 12.06 -14.68 -8.73
CA ARG A 123 10.65 -14.66 -8.25
C ARG A 123 10.01 -16.01 -7.94
N ARG A 124 10.23 -17.02 -8.80
CA ARG A 124 9.62 -18.37 -8.67
C ARG A 124 10.13 -19.15 -7.45
N ASP A 125 11.29 -18.78 -6.94
CA ASP A 125 12.02 -19.48 -5.89
C ASP A 125 11.96 -18.69 -4.56
N ILE A 126 11.19 -17.59 -4.51
CA ILE A 126 11.08 -16.70 -3.35
C ILE A 126 9.97 -17.20 -2.41
N PHE A 127 10.40 -17.63 -1.23
CA PHE A 127 9.63 -18.01 -0.03
C PHE A 127 8.27 -18.72 -0.24
N PRO A 128 8.25 -19.95 -0.80
CA PRO A 128 7.04 -20.78 -0.82
C PRO A 128 6.38 -20.96 0.57
N GLU A 129 7.17 -20.85 1.65
CA GLU A 129 6.77 -20.92 3.05
C GLU A 129 5.94 -19.72 3.55
N PHE A 130 6.00 -18.54 2.94
CA PHE A 130 5.09 -17.43 3.29
C PHE A 130 3.79 -17.47 2.48
N ARG A 131 3.83 -18.11 1.30
CA ARG A 131 2.67 -18.25 0.42
C ARG A 131 1.59 -19.16 1.00
N THR A 132 2.02 -20.26 1.62
CA THR A 132 1.13 -21.29 2.14
C THR A 132 0.33 -20.80 3.36
N PRO A 133 0.97 -20.21 4.40
CA PRO A 133 0.28 -19.63 5.55
C PRO A 133 -0.65 -18.47 5.16
N HIS A 134 -0.28 -17.64 4.17
CA HIS A 134 -1.17 -16.57 3.71
C HIS A 134 -2.46 -17.13 3.06
N MET A 135 -2.35 -18.21 2.27
CA MET A 135 -3.52 -18.91 1.72
C MET A 135 -4.36 -19.60 2.81
N GLU A 136 -3.72 -20.14 3.85
CA GLU A 136 -4.42 -20.77 4.98
C GLU A 136 -5.11 -19.74 5.89
N MET A 137 -4.44 -18.62 6.19
CA MET A 137 -4.98 -17.50 6.97
C MET A 137 -6.16 -16.83 6.27
N ARG A 138 -6.13 -16.72 4.94
CA ARG A 138 -7.27 -16.26 4.12
C ARG A 138 -8.53 -17.09 4.38
N ASN A 139 -8.39 -18.40 4.55
CA ASN A 139 -9.52 -19.33 4.71
C ASN A 139 -9.99 -19.45 6.17
N SER A 140 -9.20 -18.99 7.14
CA SER A 140 -9.44 -19.20 8.58
C SER A 140 -9.71 -17.92 9.37
N SER A 141 -9.40 -16.74 8.82
CA SER A 141 -9.61 -15.45 9.49
C SER A 141 -10.49 -14.52 8.65
N GLY A 142 -11.67 -14.17 9.18
CA GLY A 142 -12.59 -13.22 8.56
C GLY A 142 -12.01 -11.81 8.39
N THR A 143 -11.00 -11.43 9.20
CA THR A 143 -10.28 -10.15 9.08
C THR A 143 -9.32 -10.16 7.90
N CYS A 144 -8.70 -11.31 7.59
CA CYS A 144 -7.80 -11.45 6.44
C CYS A 144 -8.58 -11.43 5.11
N THR A 145 -9.84 -11.85 5.11
CA THR A 145 -10.73 -11.78 3.93
C THR A 145 -11.02 -10.35 3.49
N GLN A 146 -10.89 -9.36 4.38
CA GLN A 146 -11.08 -7.93 4.07
C GLN A 146 -9.82 -7.23 3.54
N LEU A 147 -8.66 -7.90 3.57
CA LEU A 147 -7.36 -7.36 3.17
C LEU A 147 -6.95 -7.79 1.73
N CYS A 148 -7.87 -8.38 0.97
CA CYS A 148 -7.65 -8.94 -0.37
C CYS A 148 -8.76 -8.54 -1.34
#